data_AF-A0A2W6B458-F1
#
_entry.id   AF-A0A2W6B458-F1
#
_cell.length_a   1.000
_cell.length_b   1.000
_cell.length_c   1.000
_cell.angle_alpha   90.00
_cell.angle_beta   90.00
_cell.angle_gamma   90.00
#
_symmetry.space_group_name_H-M   'P 1'
#
loop_
_entity.id
_entity.type
_entity.pdbx_description
1 polymer ?
#
loop_
_entity_poly.entity_id
_entity_poly.type
_entity_poly.pdbx_seq_one_letter_code
_entity_poly.pdbx_strand_id
1 'polypeptide(L)'
;MCAPRWDSGAVFNALIGGHGGYAITPSNRFVWGGYYEPGSLIWHSRWVTSAGMYESREALAMPGDSHRAVLLRRILAKECDAPVVIRLDPCADYGTSALRAIRRDGDVWEARAGELWLRWTGAPDAQLTGPRSSRCFGLELTVPVGAHHDLVLEVSDQRLPDSPPDADAAWRATETAWQDGVPLLERTIAPTDTRHTYAVLRGLTSASGGMVAAATTSLPERAEAGRNYDYRYVWIRDQSYAGQAAAAAGAWPLVDDAVRFTAARLLEHGERLAPAYTTTGGRVPDQRDLDLPGYPGGSDLIGNWVNKQFQLDAFG
;
A
#
# COMPACT_ATOMS: atom_id res chain seq x y z
N MET A 1 -0.44 0.24 -6.31
CA MET A 1 -1.20 -0.21 -5.13
C MET A 1 -2.17 -1.29 -5.55
N CYS A 2 -2.12 -2.43 -4.87
CA CYS A 2 -3.04 -3.55 -5.04
C CYS A 2 -4.17 -3.46 -4.01
N ALA A 3 -5.36 -3.93 -4.36
CA ALA A 3 -6.48 -3.92 -3.44
C ALA A 3 -7.44 -5.10 -3.66
N PRO A 4 -8.03 -5.65 -2.59
CA PRO A 4 -7.81 -5.24 -1.20
C PRO A 4 -6.52 -5.80 -0.57
N ARG A 5 -5.93 -6.86 -1.16
CA ARG A 5 -4.70 -7.50 -0.66
C ARG A 5 -3.49 -7.18 -1.54
N TRP A 6 -2.28 -7.38 -1.01
CA TRP A 6 -1.03 -7.20 -1.77
C TRP A 6 -0.99 -8.02 -3.06
N ASP A 7 -1.48 -9.26 -3.02
CA ASP A 7 -1.51 -10.21 -4.14
C ASP A 7 -2.72 -10.03 -5.08
N SER A 8 -3.56 -9.02 -4.85
CA SER A 8 -4.73 -8.72 -5.70
C SER A 8 -4.36 -7.92 -6.96
N GLY A 9 -5.34 -7.69 -7.83
CA GLY A 9 -5.22 -6.76 -8.95
C GLY A 9 -4.85 -5.36 -8.47
N ALA A 10 -4.09 -4.62 -9.29
CA ALA A 10 -3.65 -3.29 -8.93
C ALA A 10 -4.62 -2.21 -9.41
N VAL A 11 -4.93 -1.27 -8.51
CA VAL A 11 -5.82 -0.11 -8.71
C VAL A 11 -5.03 1.13 -9.14
N PHE A 12 -3.76 1.19 -8.74
CA PHE A 12 -2.81 2.24 -9.11
C PHE A 12 -1.52 1.61 -9.64
N ASN A 13 -1.16 1.88 -10.89
CA ASN A 13 -0.12 1.13 -11.62
C ASN A 13 1.01 2.01 -12.15
N ALA A 14 1.05 3.28 -11.74
CA ALA A 14 2.05 4.25 -12.20
C ALA A 14 3.50 3.77 -12.09
N LEU A 15 3.81 2.93 -11.08
CA LEU A 15 5.15 2.39 -10.88
C LEU A 15 5.64 1.53 -12.05
N ILE A 16 4.76 0.79 -12.73
CA ILE A 16 5.08 -0.08 -13.87
C ILE A 16 4.62 0.55 -15.20
N GLY A 17 4.48 1.88 -15.23
CA GLY A 17 4.09 2.62 -16.42
C GLY A 17 2.61 2.49 -16.82
N GLY A 18 1.78 1.84 -15.99
CA GLY A 18 0.36 1.69 -16.24
C GLY A 18 -0.47 2.90 -15.78
N HIS A 19 -1.74 2.89 -16.17
CA HIS A 19 -2.72 3.87 -15.70
C HIS A 19 -3.04 3.70 -14.21
N GLY A 20 -3.59 4.76 -13.64
CA GLY A 20 -4.08 4.79 -12.29
C GLY A 20 -3.07 5.29 -11.27
N GLY A 21 -3.52 6.22 -10.43
CA GLY A 21 -2.72 6.87 -9.41
C GLY A 21 -3.56 7.73 -8.48
N TYR A 22 -2.97 8.07 -7.34
CA TYR A 22 -3.53 9.06 -6.41
C TYR A 22 -2.42 10.00 -5.97
N ALA A 23 -2.44 11.23 -6.48
CA ALA A 23 -1.41 12.21 -6.28
C ALA A 23 -1.98 13.49 -5.65
N ILE A 24 -1.21 14.06 -4.72
CA ILE A 24 -1.40 15.40 -4.18
C ILE A 24 -0.11 16.14 -4.49
N THR A 25 -0.22 17.27 -5.19
CA THR A 25 0.94 18.05 -5.62
C THR A 25 0.69 19.53 -5.40
N PRO A 26 1.71 20.30 -4.93
CA PRO A 26 1.67 21.75 -4.97
C PRO A 26 1.24 22.31 -6.33
N SER A 27 0.40 23.33 -6.35
CA SER A 27 0.07 24.04 -7.60
C SER A 27 1.23 24.91 -8.11
N ASN A 28 2.14 25.30 -7.22
CA ASN A 28 3.29 26.16 -7.52
C ASN A 28 4.57 25.33 -7.70
N ARG A 29 5.64 25.94 -8.22
CA ARG A 29 6.96 25.30 -8.27
C ARG A 29 7.45 24.94 -6.87
N PHE A 30 7.98 23.73 -6.72
CA PHE A 30 8.42 23.21 -5.43
C PHE A 30 9.70 22.38 -5.54
N VAL A 31 10.35 22.18 -4.39
CA VAL A 31 11.32 21.12 -4.15
C VAL A 31 10.67 20.07 -3.26
N TRP A 32 10.77 18.80 -3.65
CA TRP A 32 10.17 17.68 -2.92
C TRP A 32 11.15 17.09 -1.91
N GLY A 33 10.60 16.65 -0.78
CA GLY A 33 11.25 15.76 0.18
C GLY A 33 10.20 15.00 0.98
N GLY A 34 10.63 14.27 1.99
CA GLY A 34 9.72 13.60 2.90
C GLY A 34 10.41 12.67 3.88
N TYR A 35 9.62 12.11 4.80
CA TYR A 35 10.12 11.20 5.82
C TYR A 35 8.98 10.34 6.40
N TYR A 36 9.31 9.16 6.93
CA TYR A 36 8.39 8.37 7.74
C TYR A 36 8.40 8.86 9.19
N GLU A 37 7.24 8.94 9.83
CA GLU A 37 7.17 9.16 11.27
C GLU A 37 7.87 8.00 12.02
N PRO A 38 8.73 8.31 13.02
CA PRO A 38 9.50 7.29 13.72
C PRO A 38 8.65 6.14 14.26
N GLY A 39 9.01 4.91 13.88
CA GLY A 39 8.29 3.71 14.33
C GLY A 39 6.92 3.51 13.69
N SER A 40 6.67 4.07 12.50
CA SER A 40 5.44 3.87 11.74
C SER A 40 5.70 3.80 10.24
N LEU A 41 4.65 3.50 9.47
CA LEU A 41 4.61 3.71 8.03
C LEU A 41 3.69 4.88 7.65
N ILE A 42 3.58 5.88 8.53
CA ILE A 42 2.95 7.17 8.21
C ILE A 42 4.01 8.03 7.53
N TRP A 43 3.76 8.40 6.28
CA TRP A 43 4.68 9.17 5.46
C TRP A 43 4.29 10.65 5.43
N HIS A 44 5.27 11.54 5.50
CA HIS A 44 5.12 12.97 5.21
C HIS A 44 5.74 13.28 3.86
N SER A 45 4.91 13.62 2.86
CA SER A 45 5.39 14.33 1.67
C SER A 45 5.55 15.81 2.03
N ARG A 46 6.76 16.34 1.89
CA ARG A 46 7.10 17.73 2.23
C ARG A 46 7.46 18.51 0.98
N TRP A 47 6.88 19.69 0.83
CA TRP A 47 7.15 20.55 -0.30
C TRP A 47 7.64 21.92 0.16
N VAL A 48 8.81 22.32 -0.33
CA VAL A 48 9.35 23.67 -0.13
C VAL A 48 9.02 24.48 -1.37
N THR A 49 8.27 25.57 -1.19
CA THR A 49 7.86 26.49 -2.26
C THR A 49 8.47 27.87 -2.03
N SER A 50 8.23 28.81 -2.96
CA SER A 50 8.63 30.20 -2.77
C SER A 50 7.86 30.94 -1.66
N ALA A 51 6.67 30.45 -1.29
CA ALA A 51 5.82 31.06 -0.25
C ALA A 51 6.09 30.51 1.15
N GLY A 52 6.73 29.34 1.25
CA GLY A 52 6.94 28.60 2.49
C GLY A 52 6.75 27.11 2.26
N MET A 53 6.61 26.37 3.35
CA MET A 53 6.46 24.92 3.34
C MET A 53 5.08 24.46 3.81
N TYR A 54 4.60 23.42 3.14
CA TYR A 54 3.48 22.61 3.59
C TYR A 54 3.72 21.14 3.27
N GLU A 55 2.92 20.27 3.89
CA GLU A 55 3.11 18.82 3.86
C GLU A 55 1.80 18.09 3.56
N SER A 56 1.90 16.83 3.14
CA SER A 56 0.81 15.87 3.21
C SER A 56 1.24 14.67 4.05
N ARG A 57 0.49 14.38 5.11
CA ARG A 57 0.57 13.11 5.84
C ARG A 57 -0.22 12.05 5.11
N GLU A 58 0.36 10.86 5.02
CA GLU A 58 -0.09 9.80 4.13
C GLU A 58 0.02 8.46 4.85
N ALA A 59 -1.08 7.70 4.93
CA ALA A 59 -1.07 6.39 5.57
C ALA A 59 -2.10 5.45 4.95
N LEU A 60 -1.84 4.14 5.04
CA LEU A 60 -2.91 3.15 5.06
C LEU A 60 -3.45 3.09 6.48
N ALA A 61 -4.77 3.20 6.63
CA ALA A 61 -5.40 3.23 7.94
C ALA A 61 -5.16 1.92 8.69
N MET A 62 -4.91 2.04 9.99
CA MET A 62 -4.76 0.92 10.91
C MET A 62 -5.73 1.08 12.09
N PRO A 63 -6.25 -0.02 12.67
CA PRO A 63 -6.11 -1.41 12.22
C PRO A 63 -6.74 -1.66 10.85
N GLY A 64 -6.09 -2.48 10.02
CA GLY A 64 -6.52 -2.77 8.65
C GLY A 64 -7.66 -3.80 8.58
N ASP A 65 -8.25 -3.92 7.39
CA ASP A 65 -9.32 -4.85 7.05
C ASP A 65 -8.91 -5.69 5.82
N SER A 66 -9.10 -7.01 5.86
CA SER A 66 -8.68 -7.91 4.78
C SER A 66 -9.42 -7.71 3.45
N HIS A 67 -10.57 -7.05 3.49
CA HIS A 67 -11.45 -6.78 2.37
C HIS A 67 -11.46 -5.31 1.97
N ARG A 68 -10.90 -4.42 2.80
CA ARG A 68 -10.95 -2.97 2.58
C ARG A 68 -9.63 -2.29 2.92
N ALA A 69 -9.03 -1.63 1.92
CA ALA A 69 -7.96 -0.68 2.12
C ALA A 69 -8.52 0.72 2.29
N VAL A 70 -8.03 1.47 3.28
CA VAL A 70 -8.39 2.87 3.50
C VAL A 70 -7.12 3.72 3.44
N LEU A 71 -7.04 4.62 2.47
CA LEU A 71 -5.94 5.57 2.34
C LEU A 71 -6.35 6.88 3.02
N LEU A 72 -5.51 7.34 3.94
CA LEU A 72 -5.64 8.62 4.62
C LEU A 72 -4.62 9.59 4.02
N ARG A 73 -5.09 10.78 3.61
CA ARG A 73 -4.26 11.89 3.17
C ARG A 73 -4.67 13.15 3.93
N ARG A 74 -3.76 13.75 4.69
CA ARG A 74 -3.99 15.00 5.41
C ARG A 74 -3.03 16.07 4.92
N ILE A 75 -3.55 17.08 4.24
CA ILE A 75 -2.78 18.24 3.81
C ILE A 75 -2.63 19.18 5.00
N LEU A 76 -1.41 19.60 5.30
CA LEU A 76 -1.03 20.42 6.45
C LEU A 76 -0.41 21.74 5.99
N ALA A 77 -1.14 22.83 6.15
CA ALA A 77 -0.68 24.19 5.83
C ALA A 77 0.00 24.81 7.07
N LYS A 78 1.25 24.43 7.33
CA LYS A 78 1.94 24.83 8.58
C LYS A 78 2.49 26.27 8.56
N GLU A 79 3.17 26.65 7.48
CA GLU A 79 3.89 27.94 7.41
C GLU A 79 3.19 28.96 6.50
N CYS A 80 2.45 28.47 5.51
CA CYS A 80 1.75 29.26 4.50
C CYS A 80 0.51 28.51 4.03
N ASP A 81 -0.35 29.21 3.30
CA ASP A 81 -1.46 28.57 2.60
C ASP A 81 -0.93 27.49 1.64
N ALA A 82 -1.61 26.36 1.58
CA ALA A 82 -1.22 25.20 0.78
C ALA A 82 -2.15 25.03 -0.44
N PRO A 83 -1.87 25.71 -1.56
CA PRO A 83 -2.55 25.45 -2.82
C PRO A 83 -2.07 24.13 -3.40
N VAL A 84 -2.98 23.18 -3.56
CA VAL A 84 -2.69 21.84 -4.07
C VAL A 84 -3.62 21.44 -5.20
N VAL A 85 -3.06 20.70 -6.15
CA VAL A 85 -3.79 19.95 -7.17
C VAL A 85 -3.79 18.48 -6.76
N ILE A 86 -4.98 17.90 -6.73
CA ILE A 86 -5.23 16.52 -6.37
C ILE A 86 -5.77 15.80 -7.60
N ARG A 87 -5.16 14.66 -7.92
CA ARG A 87 -5.62 13.77 -8.98
C ARG A 87 -5.85 12.38 -8.43
N LEU A 88 -7.05 11.87 -8.60
CA LEU A 88 -7.41 10.50 -8.26
C LEU A 88 -7.91 9.79 -9.52
N ASP A 89 -7.17 8.77 -9.94
CA ASP A 89 -7.44 7.95 -11.12
C ASP A 89 -7.41 6.47 -10.70
N PRO A 90 -8.49 5.91 -10.14
CA PRO A 90 -8.55 4.49 -9.80
C PRO A 90 -8.89 3.67 -11.04
N CYS A 91 -8.04 2.71 -11.37
CA CYS A 91 -8.31 1.77 -12.46
C CYS A 91 -7.90 0.35 -12.04
N ALA A 92 -8.88 -0.50 -11.80
CA ALA A 92 -8.66 -1.84 -11.26
C ALA A 92 -8.03 -2.77 -12.31
N ASP A 93 -7.55 -3.92 -11.84
CA ASP A 93 -6.99 -4.99 -12.66
C ASP A 93 -5.94 -4.50 -13.65
N TYR A 94 -4.97 -3.74 -13.14
CA TYR A 94 -3.82 -3.23 -13.90
C TYR A 94 -4.19 -2.31 -15.06
N GLY A 95 -5.29 -1.56 -14.93
CA GLY A 95 -5.71 -0.58 -15.93
C GLY A 95 -6.82 -1.06 -16.87
N THR A 96 -7.31 -2.30 -16.70
CA THR A 96 -8.33 -2.88 -17.58
C THR A 96 -9.77 -2.56 -17.15
N SER A 97 -9.96 -2.16 -15.88
CA SER A 97 -11.28 -1.94 -15.28
C SER A 97 -11.46 -0.49 -14.82
N ALA A 98 -11.93 0.37 -15.74
CA ALA A 98 -12.17 1.79 -15.49
C ALA A 98 -13.34 2.07 -14.53
N LEU A 99 -13.41 3.31 -14.03
CA LEU A 99 -14.49 3.77 -13.14
C LEU A 99 -15.88 3.70 -13.79
N ARG A 100 -16.84 3.14 -13.06
CA ARG A 100 -18.26 3.06 -13.40
C ARG A 100 -19.14 3.38 -12.19
N ALA A 101 -20.45 3.51 -12.43
CA ALA A 101 -21.46 3.74 -11.39
C ALA A 101 -21.14 4.92 -10.45
N ILE A 102 -20.56 5.99 -11.00
CA ILE A 102 -20.08 7.12 -10.22
C ILE A 102 -21.27 7.94 -9.70
N ARG A 103 -21.26 8.24 -8.41
CA ARG A 103 -22.27 9.03 -7.71
C ARG A 103 -21.59 10.00 -6.76
N ARG A 104 -22.30 11.07 -6.44
CA ARG A 104 -21.87 12.08 -5.48
C ARG A 104 -23.02 12.39 -4.55
N ASP A 105 -22.74 12.41 -3.26
CA ASP A 105 -23.62 12.94 -2.22
C ASP A 105 -22.80 13.88 -1.32
N GLY A 106 -23.11 15.18 -1.34
CA GLY A 106 -22.31 16.19 -0.65
C GLY A 106 -20.84 16.22 -1.10
N ASP A 107 -19.93 15.91 -0.18
CA ASP A 107 -18.47 15.81 -0.37
C ASP A 107 -17.97 14.35 -0.54
N VAL A 108 -18.90 13.39 -0.62
CA VAL A 108 -18.65 11.97 -0.77
C VAL A 108 -18.87 11.55 -2.21
N TRP A 109 -17.84 10.97 -2.81
CA TRP A 109 -17.90 10.31 -4.11
C TRP A 109 -17.90 8.81 -3.94
N GLU A 110 -18.81 8.13 -4.63
CA GLU A 110 -18.84 6.67 -4.69
C GLU A 110 -18.69 6.21 -6.14
N ALA A 111 -17.97 5.11 -6.34
CA ALA A 111 -17.79 4.53 -7.67
C ALA A 111 -17.48 3.03 -7.57
N ARG A 112 -17.39 2.38 -8.73
CA ARG A 112 -16.88 1.02 -8.86
C ARG A 112 -15.78 0.95 -9.90
N ALA A 113 -14.81 0.05 -9.70
CA ALA A 113 -13.79 -0.30 -10.68
C ALA A 113 -13.65 -1.82 -10.67
N GLY A 114 -14.05 -2.50 -11.75
CA GLY A 114 -14.18 -3.96 -11.75
C GLY A 114 -15.16 -4.41 -10.66
N GLU A 115 -14.68 -5.31 -9.79
CA GLU A 115 -15.42 -5.78 -8.61
C GLU A 115 -15.31 -4.86 -7.39
N LEU A 116 -14.39 -3.90 -7.40
CA LEU A 116 -14.14 -3.03 -6.26
C LEU A 116 -15.20 -1.95 -6.10
N TRP A 117 -15.52 -1.66 -4.85
CA TRP A 117 -16.26 -0.51 -4.36
C TRP A 117 -15.26 0.57 -3.93
N LEU A 118 -15.51 1.81 -4.34
CA LEU A 118 -14.69 2.96 -3.99
C LEU A 118 -15.55 4.03 -3.35
N ARG A 119 -15.05 4.63 -2.27
CA ARG A 119 -15.60 5.85 -1.69
C ARG A 119 -14.49 6.84 -1.39
N TRP A 120 -14.66 8.08 -1.84
CA TRP A 120 -13.70 9.17 -1.65
C TRP A 120 -14.38 10.35 -0.97
N THR A 121 -13.92 10.72 0.22
CA THR A 121 -14.51 11.78 1.05
C THR A 121 -13.56 12.96 1.22
N GLY A 122 -14.11 14.12 1.60
CA GLY A 122 -13.36 15.36 1.69
C GLY A 122 -13.09 16.00 0.32
N ALA A 123 -13.84 15.62 -0.72
CA ALA A 123 -13.61 16.08 -2.10
C ALA A 123 -14.82 16.83 -2.68
N PRO A 124 -15.31 17.89 -2.01
CA PRO A 124 -16.55 18.57 -2.39
C PRO A 124 -16.51 19.17 -3.80
N ASP A 125 -15.39 19.72 -4.25
CA ASP A 125 -15.33 20.40 -5.56
C ASP A 125 -14.60 19.58 -6.63
N ALA A 126 -14.47 18.28 -6.41
CA ALA A 126 -13.82 17.43 -7.40
C ALA A 126 -14.63 17.35 -8.69
N GLN A 127 -13.92 17.35 -9.81
CA GLN A 127 -14.50 17.27 -11.15
C GLN A 127 -14.02 16.00 -11.84
N LEU A 128 -14.93 15.35 -12.54
CA LEU A 128 -14.60 14.24 -13.42
C LEU A 128 -14.10 14.76 -14.75
N THR A 129 -12.91 14.31 -15.15
CA THR A 129 -12.29 14.64 -16.43
C THR A 129 -11.96 13.37 -17.21
N GLY A 130 -11.83 13.51 -18.54
CA GLY A 130 -11.50 12.41 -19.44
C GLY A 130 -12.70 11.60 -19.97
N PRO A 131 -12.46 10.72 -20.95
CA PRO A 131 -13.50 9.85 -21.53
C PRO A 131 -13.92 8.76 -20.54
N ARG A 132 -15.06 8.10 -20.81
CA ARG A 132 -15.61 7.02 -19.95
C ARG A 132 -14.61 5.89 -19.65
N SER A 133 -13.71 5.57 -20.59
CA SER A 133 -12.70 4.53 -20.46
C SER A 133 -11.52 4.90 -19.57
N SER A 134 -11.35 6.17 -19.20
CA SER A 134 -10.19 6.66 -18.43
C SER A 134 -10.56 7.89 -17.61
N ARG A 135 -11.71 7.84 -16.91
CA ARG A 135 -12.18 8.95 -16.08
C ARG A 135 -11.29 9.08 -14.86
N CYS A 136 -10.85 10.30 -14.58
CA CYS A 136 -10.17 10.64 -13.34
C CYS A 136 -10.83 11.84 -12.65
N PHE A 137 -10.72 11.87 -11.33
CA PHE A 137 -11.08 13.03 -10.53
C PHE A 137 -9.92 14.03 -10.49
N GLY A 138 -10.23 15.30 -10.72
CA GLY A 138 -9.35 16.43 -10.45
C GLY A 138 -9.98 17.33 -9.39
N LEU A 139 -9.18 17.80 -8.44
CA LEU A 139 -9.60 18.74 -7.41
C LEU A 139 -8.47 19.73 -7.16
N GLU A 140 -8.80 21.02 -7.18
CA GLU A 140 -7.88 22.07 -6.75
C GLU A 140 -8.46 22.68 -5.47
N LEU A 141 -7.64 22.81 -4.45
CA LEU A 141 -8.02 23.46 -3.21
C LEU A 141 -6.84 24.19 -2.59
N THR A 142 -7.13 25.18 -1.76
CA THR A 142 -6.15 25.88 -0.94
C THR A 142 -6.49 25.65 0.52
N VAL A 143 -5.58 25.01 1.26
CA VAL A 143 -5.73 24.87 2.71
C VAL A 143 -5.15 26.12 3.38
N PRO A 144 -5.95 26.88 4.18
CA PRO A 144 -5.44 28.06 4.86
C PRO A 144 -4.35 27.72 5.88
N VAL A 145 -3.39 28.63 6.07
CA VAL A 145 -2.35 28.49 7.09
C VAL A 145 -2.95 28.23 8.48
N GLY A 146 -2.36 27.26 9.19
CA GLY A 146 -2.83 26.78 10.49
C GLY A 146 -3.98 25.76 10.42
N ALA A 147 -4.54 25.51 9.23
CA ALA A 147 -5.58 24.50 9.01
C ALA A 147 -5.01 23.21 8.40
N HIS A 148 -5.86 22.19 8.34
CA HIS A 148 -5.61 20.97 7.59
C HIS A 148 -6.85 20.57 6.79
N HIS A 149 -6.65 19.72 5.79
CA HIS A 149 -7.72 19.14 4.99
C HIS A 149 -7.48 17.66 4.79
N ASP A 150 -8.50 16.84 5.05
CA ASP A 150 -8.44 15.39 4.91
C ASP A 150 -9.11 14.91 3.63
N LEU A 151 -8.49 13.90 3.03
CA LEU A 151 -9.07 13.09 1.99
C LEU A 151 -8.95 11.64 2.40
N VAL A 152 -10.08 10.92 2.39
CA VAL A 152 -10.12 9.50 2.73
C VAL A 152 -10.61 8.72 1.52
N LEU A 153 -9.83 7.74 1.08
CA LEU A 153 -10.20 6.83 0.00
C LEU A 153 -10.35 5.42 0.54
N GLU A 154 -11.56 4.88 0.48
CA GLU A 154 -11.83 3.46 0.72
C GLU A 154 -11.85 2.70 -0.60
N VAL A 155 -11.21 1.53 -0.62
CA VAL A 155 -11.21 0.58 -1.73
C VAL A 155 -11.49 -0.81 -1.19
N SER A 156 -12.60 -1.43 -1.61
CA SER A 156 -13.10 -2.67 -1.00
C SER A 156 -13.60 -3.67 -2.04
N ASP A 157 -13.37 -4.97 -1.85
CA ASP A 157 -14.01 -6.02 -2.65
C ASP A 157 -15.43 -6.36 -2.15
N GLN A 158 -15.82 -5.83 -1.00
CA GLN A 158 -17.17 -5.91 -0.44
C GLN A 158 -17.88 -4.55 -0.48
N ARG A 159 -19.21 -4.57 -0.36
CA ARG A 159 -20.01 -3.34 -0.24
C ARG A 159 -19.54 -2.54 0.97
N LEU A 160 -19.32 -1.24 0.78
CA LEU A 160 -18.91 -0.34 1.84
C LEU A 160 -20.04 -0.10 2.85
N PRO A 161 -19.72 0.12 4.15
CA PRO A 161 -20.70 0.54 5.14
C PRO A 161 -21.40 1.84 4.73
N ASP A 162 -22.64 2.05 5.16
CA ASP A 162 -23.43 3.21 4.73
C ASP A 162 -22.78 4.55 5.15
N SER A 163 -22.15 4.59 6.33
CA SER A 163 -21.43 5.79 6.81
C SER A 163 -19.95 5.79 6.41
N PRO A 164 -19.40 6.93 5.95
CA PRO A 164 -17.97 7.09 5.75
C PRO A 164 -17.19 7.09 7.07
N PRO A 165 -15.91 6.68 7.06
CA PRO A 165 -15.02 6.84 8.20
C PRO A 165 -14.88 8.33 8.56
N ASP A 166 -14.89 8.62 9.86
CA ASP A 166 -14.45 9.91 10.38
C ASP A 166 -12.92 10.02 10.25
N ALA A 167 -12.43 11.04 9.54
CA ALA A 167 -11.02 11.17 9.21
C ALA A 167 -10.14 11.31 10.47
N ASP A 168 -10.57 12.12 11.42
CA ASP A 168 -9.85 12.34 12.68
C ASP A 168 -9.77 11.06 13.53
N ALA A 169 -10.87 10.30 13.63
CA ALA A 169 -10.88 9.01 14.30
C ALA A 169 -9.99 7.99 13.60
N ALA A 170 -10.00 7.95 12.26
CA ALA A 170 -9.14 7.05 11.48
C ALA A 170 -7.65 7.38 11.66
N TRP A 171 -7.27 8.66 11.68
CA TRP A 171 -5.90 9.10 11.97
C TRP A 171 -5.47 8.70 13.38
N ARG A 172 -6.28 9.02 14.41
CA ARG A 172 -5.97 8.63 15.80
C ARG A 172 -5.80 7.13 15.95
N ALA A 173 -6.71 6.34 15.38
CA ALA A 173 -6.62 4.88 15.43
C ALA A 173 -5.34 4.37 14.74
N THR A 174 -4.97 4.97 13.60
CA THR A 174 -3.77 4.60 12.84
C THR A 174 -2.50 4.90 13.63
N GLU A 175 -2.41 6.09 14.22
CA GLU A 175 -1.28 6.51 15.07
C GLU A 175 -1.13 5.59 16.28
N THR A 176 -2.23 5.35 17.02
CA THR A 176 -2.23 4.43 18.16
C THR A 176 -1.81 3.02 17.75
N ALA A 177 -2.33 2.50 16.63
CA ALA A 177 -1.99 1.16 16.16
C ALA A 177 -0.52 1.01 15.77
N TRP A 178 0.16 2.08 15.33
CA TRP A 178 1.60 2.07 15.10
C TRP A 178 2.39 2.21 16.40
N GLN A 179 2.00 3.14 17.26
CA GLN A 179 2.62 3.36 18.56
C GLN A 179 2.63 2.10 19.43
N ASP A 180 1.49 1.40 19.51
CA ASP A 180 1.34 0.18 20.31
C ASP A 180 1.94 -1.05 19.61
N GLY A 181 1.94 -1.03 18.27
CA GLY A 181 2.34 -2.18 17.46
C GLY A 181 3.84 -2.33 17.24
N VAL A 182 4.63 -1.26 17.42
CA VAL A 182 6.07 -1.23 17.14
C VAL A 182 6.87 -1.10 18.45
N PRO A 183 7.60 -2.16 18.89
CA PRO A 183 8.35 -2.13 20.13
C PRO A 183 9.54 -1.16 20.08
N LEU A 184 10.07 -0.80 21.25
CA LEU A 184 11.17 0.17 21.34
C LEU A 184 12.51 -0.34 20.77
N LEU A 185 12.78 -1.65 20.88
CA LEU A 185 13.98 -2.33 20.35
C LEU A 185 15.33 -1.69 20.75
N GLU A 186 15.41 -1.16 21.98
CA GLU A 186 16.57 -0.39 22.49
C GLU A 186 17.86 -1.21 22.63
N ARG A 187 17.77 -2.54 22.64
CA ARG A 187 18.91 -3.46 22.82
C ARG A 187 19.61 -3.81 21.50
N THR A 188 19.43 -3.01 20.47
CA THR A 188 20.04 -3.19 19.13
C THR A 188 21.11 -2.14 18.86
N ILE A 189 22.01 -2.40 17.90
CA ILE A 189 23.11 -1.49 17.55
C ILE A 189 22.63 -0.17 16.92
N ALA A 190 21.43 -0.17 16.34
CA ALA A 190 20.82 0.98 15.69
C ALA A 190 19.30 0.97 15.96
N PRO A 191 18.85 1.45 17.13
CA PRO A 191 17.45 1.34 17.54
C PRO A 191 16.47 2.01 16.56
N THR A 192 16.81 3.19 16.04
CA THR A 192 15.97 3.91 15.06
C THR A 192 15.75 3.08 13.80
N ASP A 193 16.81 2.56 13.20
CA ASP A 193 16.75 1.76 11.96
C ASP A 193 16.07 0.42 12.21
N THR A 194 16.31 -0.20 13.37
CA THR A 194 15.66 -1.46 13.77
C THR A 194 14.16 -1.26 13.93
N ARG A 195 13.73 -0.16 14.56
CA ARG A 195 12.30 0.17 14.68
C ARG A 195 11.64 0.43 13.34
N HIS A 196 12.30 1.15 12.45
CA HIS A 196 11.79 1.37 11.10
C HIS A 196 11.67 0.06 10.33
N THR A 197 12.70 -0.80 10.41
CA THR A 197 12.68 -2.15 9.81
C THR A 197 11.52 -2.98 10.36
N TYR A 198 11.30 -2.98 11.67
CA TYR A 198 10.16 -3.67 12.27
C TYR A 198 8.82 -3.13 11.75
N ALA A 199 8.68 -1.79 11.62
CA ALA A 199 7.46 -1.19 11.07
C ALA A 199 7.23 -1.62 9.61
N VAL A 200 8.29 -1.72 8.80
CA VAL A 200 8.23 -2.25 7.42
C VAL A 200 7.79 -3.71 7.42
N LEU A 201 8.44 -4.60 8.20
CA LEU A 201 8.07 -6.02 8.26
C LEU A 201 6.62 -6.21 8.72
N ARG A 202 6.19 -5.47 9.75
CA ARG A 202 4.79 -5.45 10.19
C ARG A 202 3.85 -4.97 9.09
N GLY A 203 4.21 -3.91 8.39
CA GLY A 203 3.42 -3.37 7.28
C GLY A 203 3.39 -4.26 6.03
N LEU A 204 4.28 -5.26 5.92
CA LEU A 204 4.25 -6.28 4.87
C LEU A 204 3.59 -7.59 5.34
N THR A 205 3.18 -7.67 6.62
CA THR A 205 2.57 -8.86 7.21
C THR A 205 1.05 -8.77 7.13
N SER A 206 0.44 -9.78 6.51
CA SER A 206 -1.01 -9.86 6.36
C SER A 206 -1.72 -10.35 7.62
N ALA A 207 -3.05 -10.18 7.67
CA ALA A 207 -3.88 -10.67 8.78
C ALA A 207 -3.78 -12.19 9.01
N SER A 208 -3.36 -12.97 8.01
CA SER A 208 -3.11 -14.42 8.18
C SER A 208 -1.78 -14.72 8.89
N GLY A 209 -0.92 -13.72 9.08
CA GLY A 209 0.47 -13.85 9.52
C GLY A 209 1.47 -14.02 8.38
N GLY A 210 1.02 -14.15 7.13
CA GLY A 210 1.90 -14.28 5.97
C GLY A 210 2.52 -12.94 5.58
N MET A 211 3.85 -12.86 5.57
CA MET A 211 4.60 -11.67 5.16
C MET A 211 4.97 -11.73 3.68
N VAL A 212 4.56 -10.74 2.90
CA VAL A 212 4.97 -10.66 1.48
C VAL A 212 6.44 -10.28 1.37
N ALA A 213 7.15 -10.81 0.39
CA ALA A 213 8.56 -10.47 0.16
C ALA A 213 8.73 -8.98 -0.18
N ALA A 214 7.79 -8.40 -0.95
CA ALA A 214 7.66 -6.96 -1.13
C ALA A 214 6.22 -6.59 -1.53
N ALA A 215 5.83 -5.32 -1.31
CA ALA A 215 4.56 -4.77 -1.79
C ALA A 215 4.59 -4.32 -3.27
N THR A 216 5.53 -4.84 -4.06
CA THR A 216 5.80 -4.46 -5.45
C THR A 216 5.96 -5.68 -6.34
N THR A 217 5.78 -5.46 -7.65
CA THR A 217 5.96 -6.47 -8.69
C THR A 217 6.73 -5.86 -9.85
N SER A 218 7.40 -6.70 -10.63
CA SER A 218 8.02 -6.36 -11.91
C SER A 218 9.15 -5.33 -11.86
N LEU A 219 9.62 -4.96 -10.65
CA LEU A 219 10.82 -4.15 -10.48
C LEU A 219 12.07 -4.99 -10.75
N PRO A 220 13.10 -4.42 -11.41
CA PRO A 220 14.33 -5.14 -11.69
C PRO A 220 15.19 -5.30 -10.43
N GLU A 221 15.62 -6.53 -10.14
CA GLU A 221 16.73 -6.76 -9.21
C GLU A 221 18.00 -6.05 -9.69
N ARG A 222 18.21 -6.07 -11.02
CA ARG A 222 19.25 -5.35 -11.73
C ARG A 222 18.72 -4.95 -13.10
N ALA A 223 18.88 -3.67 -13.46
CA ALA A 223 18.40 -3.13 -14.72
C ALA A 223 18.88 -3.99 -15.90
N GLU A 224 17.94 -4.33 -16.79
CA GLU A 224 18.16 -5.10 -18.02
C GLU A 224 18.68 -6.54 -17.83
N ALA A 225 18.68 -7.07 -16.60
CA ALA A 225 19.18 -8.42 -16.31
C ALA A 225 18.11 -9.53 -16.48
N GLY A 226 16.87 -9.18 -16.85
CA GLY A 226 15.78 -10.15 -17.03
C GLY A 226 15.29 -10.82 -15.74
N ARG A 227 15.68 -10.31 -14.57
CA ARG A 227 15.27 -10.82 -13.25
C ARG A 227 14.25 -9.87 -12.63
N ASN A 228 13.03 -9.96 -13.15
CA ASN A 228 11.86 -9.25 -12.63
C ASN A 228 10.89 -10.30 -12.11
N TYR A 229 10.47 -10.16 -10.85
CA TYR A 229 9.54 -11.10 -10.24
C TYR A 229 8.38 -10.36 -9.59
N ASP A 230 7.29 -11.08 -9.40
CA ASP A 230 6.22 -10.66 -8.53
C ASP A 230 6.53 -11.09 -7.09
N TYR A 231 6.89 -10.12 -6.24
CA TYR A 231 7.29 -10.34 -4.84
C TYR A 231 6.13 -10.20 -3.85
N ARG A 232 4.89 -10.03 -4.34
CA ARG A 232 3.70 -9.80 -3.51
C ARG A 232 3.16 -11.08 -2.85
N TYR A 233 3.94 -12.14 -2.86
CA TYR A 233 3.64 -13.45 -2.31
C TYR A 233 4.47 -13.72 -1.05
N VAL A 234 4.00 -14.67 -0.25
CA VAL A 234 4.62 -15.08 1.01
C VAL A 234 5.62 -16.19 0.73
N TRP A 235 6.91 -15.86 0.76
CA TRP A 235 8.00 -16.83 0.59
C TRP A 235 8.40 -17.43 1.93
N ILE A 236 8.39 -18.77 2.03
CA ILE A 236 8.65 -19.47 3.31
C ILE A 236 10.04 -19.14 3.86
N ARG A 237 11.04 -19.05 2.98
CA ARG A 237 12.41 -18.66 3.35
C ARG A 237 12.46 -17.24 3.90
N ASP A 238 11.89 -16.28 3.19
CA ASP A 238 11.96 -14.86 3.54
C ASP A 238 11.21 -14.59 4.86
N GLN A 239 10.05 -15.23 5.03
CA GLN A 239 9.31 -15.22 6.29
C GLN A 239 10.10 -15.86 7.44
N SER A 240 10.81 -16.96 7.18
CA SER A 240 11.69 -17.60 8.18
C SER A 240 12.82 -16.67 8.61
N TYR A 241 13.46 -15.95 7.69
CA TYR A 241 14.49 -14.96 8.03
C TYR A 241 13.94 -13.78 8.83
N ALA A 242 12.78 -13.24 8.43
CA ALA A 242 12.12 -12.18 9.19
C ALA A 242 11.75 -12.63 10.61
N GLY A 243 11.21 -13.85 10.76
CA GLY A 243 10.90 -14.44 12.06
C GLY A 243 12.13 -14.66 12.94
N GLN A 244 13.24 -15.15 12.37
CA GLN A 244 14.50 -15.30 13.10
C GLN A 244 15.08 -13.95 13.55
N ALA A 245 15.06 -12.93 12.68
CA ALA A 245 15.50 -11.59 13.02
C ALA A 245 14.63 -10.96 14.13
N ALA A 246 13.31 -11.13 14.04
CA ALA A 246 12.37 -10.67 15.06
C ALA A 246 12.62 -11.39 16.41
N ALA A 247 12.86 -12.70 16.39
CA ALA A 247 13.18 -13.47 17.60
C ALA A 247 14.49 -13.00 18.25
N ALA A 248 15.53 -12.75 17.45
CA ALA A 248 16.81 -12.21 17.94
C ALA A 248 16.65 -10.82 18.58
N ALA A 249 15.71 -10.02 18.10
CA ALA A 249 15.39 -8.70 18.64
C ALA A 249 14.36 -8.74 19.81
N GLY A 250 13.81 -9.92 20.15
CA GLY A 250 12.77 -10.07 21.17
C GLY A 250 11.39 -9.53 20.76
N ALA A 251 11.13 -9.43 19.45
CA ALA A 251 9.94 -8.85 18.87
C ALA A 251 8.89 -9.92 18.53
N TRP A 252 8.33 -10.54 19.58
CA TRP A 252 7.53 -11.77 19.50
C TRP A 252 6.30 -11.75 18.58
N PRO A 253 5.54 -10.65 18.41
CA PRO A 253 4.38 -10.67 17.53
C PRO A 253 4.69 -11.11 16.09
N LEU A 254 5.80 -10.63 15.50
CA LEU A 254 6.22 -11.08 14.16
C LEU A 254 6.73 -12.52 14.14
N VAL A 255 7.27 -13.01 15.26
CA VAL A 255 7.67 -14.42 15.40
C VAL A 255 6.42 -15.30 15.39
N ASP A 256 5.40 -14.93 16.17
CA ASP A 256 4.15 -15.66 16.27
C ASP A 256 3.42 -15.71 14.90
N ASP A 257 3.39 -14.59 14.18
CA ASP A 257 2.82 -14.51 12.83
C ASP A 257 3.57 -15.43 11.85
N ALA A 258 4.91 -15.37 11.85
CA ALA A 258 5.75 -16.19 10.99
C ALA A 258 5.57 -17.70 11.28
N VAL A 259 5.59 -18.08 12.57
CA VAL A 259 5.39 -19.48 12.99
C VAL A 259 3.99 -19.96 12.64
N ARG A 260 2.96 -19.17 12.93
CA ARG A 260 1.56 -19.53 12.66
C ARG A 260 1.33 -19.81 11.18
N PHE A 261 1.78 -18.90 10.30
CA PHE A 261 1.57 -19.08 8.87
C PHE A 261 2.41 -20.24 8.32
N THR A 262 3.69 -20.35 8.66
CA THR A 262 4.56 -21.44 8.18
C THR A 262 4.09 -22.80 8.68
N ALA A 263 3.72 -22.92 9.97
CA ALA A 263 3.21 -24.17 10.54
C ALA A 263 1.89 -24.59 9.89
N ALA A 264 0.98 -23.64 9.62
CA ALA A 264 -0.26 -23.93 8.92
C ALA A 264 0.01 -24.54 7.52
N ARG A 265 0.94 -23.96 6.75
CA ARG A 265 1.33 -24.49 5.43
C ARG A 265 1.99 -25.86 5.52
N LEU A 266 2.86 -26.07 6.51
CA LEU A 266 3.52 -27.37 6.72
C LEU A 266 2.52 -28.46 7.12
N LEU A 267 1.58 -28.16 8.03
CA LEU A 267 0.52 -29.10 8.43
C LEU A 267 -0.42 -29.44 7.27
N GLU A 268 -0.71 -28.48 6.40
CA GLU A 268 -1.59 -28.65 5.24
C GLU A 268 -0.93 -29.46 4.10
N HIS A 269 0.37 -29.24 3.84
CA HIS A 269 1.03 -29.77 2.64
C HIS A 269 2.14 -30.79 2.91
N GLY A 270 2.67 -30.88 4.13
CA GLY A 270 3.74 -31.79 4.50
C GLY A 270 4.97 -31.67 3.58
N GLU A 271 5.42 -32.79 3.04
CA GLU A 271 6.52 -32.86 2.07
C GLU A 271 6.26 -32.10 0.76
N ARG A 272 5.01 -31.72 0.47
CA ARG A 272 4.62 -30.94 -0.71
C ARG A 272 4.54 -29.44 -0.43
N LEU A 273 5.18 -28.96 0.65
CA LEU A 273 5.30 -27.54 0.93
C LEU A 273 5.87 -26.81 -0.29
N ALA A 274 5.17 -25.78 -0.76
CA ALA A 274 5.61 -24.94 -1.85
C ALA A 274 6.54 -23.84 -1.32
N PRO A 275 7.49 -23.33 -2.14
CA PRO A 275 8.40 -22.28 -1.67
C PRO A 275 7.67 -20.96 -1.35
N ALA A 276 6.53 -20.68 -2.00
CA ALA A 276 5.73 -19.49 -1.74
C ALA A 276 4.22 -19.72 -1.88
N TYR A 277 3.45 -18.83 -1.25
CA TYR A 277 1.99 -18.87 -1.16
C TYR A 277 1.38 -17.48 -1.35
N THR A 278 0.08 -17.42 -1.65
CA THR A 278 -0.68 -16.16 -1.54
C THR A 278 -0.75 -15.70 -0.09
N THR A 279 -1.15 -14.45 0.14
CA THR A 279 -1.33 -13.88 1.49
C THR A 279 -2.35 -14.64 2.33
N THR A 280 -3.25 -15.40 1.70
CA THR A 280 -4.23 -16.27 2.37
C THR A 280 -3.81 -17.74 2.46
N GLY A 281 -2.60 -18.09 1.99
CA GLY A 281 -2.08 -19.45 2.00
C GLY A 281 -2.44 -20.29 0.77
N GLY A 282 -3.04 -19.70 -0.26
CA GLY A 282 -3.35 -20.38 -1.51
C GLY A 282 -2.13 -20.52 -2.44
N ARG A 283 -2.34 -21.21 -3.57
CA ARG A 283 -1.31 -21.32 -4.61
C ARG A 283 -1.07 -19.99 -5.31
N VAL A 284 0.20 -19.70 -5.59
CA VAL A 284 0.60 -18.53 -6.37
C VAL A 284 0.10 -18.68 -7.82
N PRO A 285 -0.47 -17.63 -8.46
CA PRO A 285 -0.84 -17.69 -9.88
C PRO A 285 0.36 -17.90 -10.80
N ASP A 286 0.13 -18.58 -11.93
CA ASP A 286 1.13 -18.69 -12.99
C ASP A 286 1.49 -17.30 -13.54
N GLN A 287 2.74 -17.18 -13.98
CA GLN A 287 3.29 -15.93 -14.49
C GLN A 287 2.63 -15.52 -15.81
N ARG A 288 2.34 -14.22 -15.96
CA ARG A 288 1.84 -13.60 -17.20
C ARG A 288 2.28 -12.13 -17.33
N ASP A 289 2.37 -11.66 -18.56
CA ASP A 289 2.59 -10.26 -18.90
C ASP A 289 1.28 -9.44 -18.80
N LEU A 290 1.40 -8.11 -18.72
CA LEU A 290 0.29 -7.17 -18.58
C LEU A 290 0.11 -6.24 -19.80
N ASP A 291 1.03 -6.27 -20.77
CA ASP A 291 1.13 -5.33 -21.89
C ASP A 291 1.27 -3.87 -21.41
N LEU A 292 2.09 -3.67 -20.38
CA LEU A 292 2.41 -2.34 -19.84
C LEU A 292 3.86 -1.96 -20.17
N PRO A 293 4.20 -0.65 -20.18
CA PRO A 293 5.57 -0.21 -20.45
C PRO A 293 6.63 -0.80 -19.50
N GLY A 294 6.25 -1.16 -18.28
CA GLY A 294 7.16 -1.63 -17.24
C GLY A 294 7.90 -0.49 -16.54
N TYR A 295 8.55 -0.82 -15.42
CA TYR A 295 9.48 0.10 -14.78
C TYR A 295 10.73 0.27 -15.66
N PRO A 296 11.39 1.46 -15.72
CA PRO A 296 12.62 1.63 -16.48
C PRO A 296 13.68 0.56 -16.18
N GLY A 297 14.03 -0.25 -17.20
CA GLY A 297 14.96 -1.38 -17.07
C GLY A 297 14.38 -2.66 -16.44
N GLY A 298 13.07 -2.70 -16.19
CA GLY A 298 12.30 -3.84 -15.69
C GLY A 298 11.35 -4.43 -16.74
N SER A 299 10.29 -5.09 -16.28
CA SER A 299 9.21 -5.63 -17.12
C SER A 299 7.84 -5.38 -16.46
N ASP A 300 6.79 -6.03 -16.94
CA ASP A 300 5.40 -5.91 -16.50
C ASP A 300 4.79 -7.26 -16.07
N LEU A 301 5.65 -8.14 -15.54
CA LEU A 301 5.30 -9.49 -15.15
C LEU A 301 4.58 -9.56 -13.81
N ILE A 302 3.48 -10.31 -13.74
CA ILE A 302 2.81 -10.71 -12.49
C ILE A 302 2.72 -12.22 -12.38
N GLY A 303 2.45 -12.73 -11.17
CA GLY A 303 2.47 -14.17 -10.92
C GLY A 303 3.90 -14.70 -10.78
N ASN A 304 4.02 -16.00 -10.52
CA ASN A 304 5.33 -16.62 -10.35
C ASN A 304 5.30 -18.11 -10.73
N TRP A 305 6.41 -18.62 -11.28
CA TRP A 305 6.59 -20.05 -11.57
C TRP A 305 7.05 -20.89 -10.38
N VAL A 306 7.05 -20.31 -9.18
CA VAL A 306 7.45 -20.93 -7.92
C VAL A 306 6.77 -22.29 -7.65
N ASN A 307 5.53 -22.51 -8.11
CA ASN A 307 4.81 -23.78 -7.92
C ASN A 307 5.47 -24.98 -8.64
N LYS A 308 6.36 -24.73 -9.59
CA LYS A 308 7.10 -25.76 -10.35
C LYS A 308 8.52 -25.96 -9.81
N GLN A 309 8.89 -25.22 -8.78
CA GLN A 309 10.22 -25.27 -8.19
C GLN A 309 10.20 -26.15 -6.94
N PHE A 310 11.23 -26.98 -6.81
CA PHE A 310 11.53 -27.69 -5.58
C PHE A 310 12.73 -27.01 -4.92
N GLN A 311 12.52 -26.35 -3.78
CA GLN A 311 13.57 -25.65 -3.05
C GLN A 311 13.67 -26.26 -1.64
N LEU A 312 14.84 -26.83 -1.32
CA LEU A 312 15.08 -27.51 -0.04
C LEU A 312 15.24 -26.53 1.14
N ASP A 313 15.65 -25.30 0.84
CA ASP A 313 15.83 -24.22 1.83
C ASP A 313 14.53 -23.78 2.53
N ALA A 314 13.37 -24.18 2.01
CA ALA A 314 12.09 -24.00 2.69
C ALA A 314 11.99 -24.81 4.01
N PHE A 315 12.83 -25.84 4.19
CA PHE A 315 12.86 -26.69 5.39
C PHE A 315 13.98 -26.36 6.39
N GLY A 316 14.90 -25.45 6.03
CA GLY A 316 16.10 -25.13 6.81
C GLY A 316 17.40 -25.59 6.18
#